data_AF-A0AA92DUH2-F1
#
_entry.id   AF-A0AA92DUH2-F1
#
_cell.length_a   1.000
_cell.length_b   1.000
_cell.length_c   1.000
_cell.angle_alpha   90.00
_cell.angle_beta   90.00
_cell.angle_gamma   90.00
#
_symmetry.space_group_name_H-M   'P 1'
#
loop_
_entity.id
_entity.type
_entity.pdbx_description
1 polymer ?
#
loop_
_entity_poly.entity_id
_entity_poly.type
_entity_poly.pdbx_seq_one_letter_code
_entity_poly.pdbx_strand_id
1 'polypeptide(L)'
;MGLFDFLKVTVKDEKKAAPRRPSASPGPSNVIEFDGKSFPLAGVSHKGFVATGFDGSLIPSQTARITVRVDDACGKFTFAATVTIEEVKGGSVSGAWNMLPPEVEATIRKYLQIRKQKTGK
;
A
#
# COMPACT_ATOMS: atom_id res chain seq x y z
N MET A 1 -55.18 -2.90 32.10
CA MET A 1 -53.76 -2.91 32.53
C MET A 1 -52.93 -3.54 31.43
N GLY A 2 -51.92 -2.82 30.96
CA GLY A 2 -50.99 -3.24 29.91
C GLY A 2 -50.01 -2.10 29.62
N LEU A 3 -49.48 -1.52 30.69
CA LEU A 3 -48.56 -0.38 30.71
C LEU A 3 -47.13 -0.92 30.59
N PHE A 4 -46.71 -1.46 29.44
CA PHE A 4 -45.29 -1.74 29.14
C PHE A 4 -45.11 -2.05 27.64
N ASP A 5 -45.29 -1.05 26.78
CA ASP A 5 -44.53 -1.00 25.51
C ASP A 5 -43.89 0.39 25.37
N PHE A 6 -43.29 0.79 26.49
CA PHE A 6 -42.32 1.86 26.60
C PHE A 6 -41.00 1.33 26.01
N LEU A 7 -40.35 2.13 25.16
CA LEU A 7 -39.05 1.86 24.53
C LEU A 7 -39.04 0.81 23.39
N LYS A 8 -39.70 1.11 22.27
CA LYS A 8 -39.05 0.86 20.97
C LYS A 8 -38.13 2.02 20.63
N VAL A 9 -37.11 2.19 21.47
CA VAL A 9 -35.89 2.92 21.10
C VAL A 9 -35.28 2.09 19.98
N THR A 10 -35.48 2.54 18.75
CA THR A 10 -34.69 2.11 17.63
C THR A 10 -33.27 2.62 17.89
N VAL A 11 -32.51 1.88 18.68
CA VAL A 11 -31.06 1.99 18.72
C VAL A 11 -30.63 1.68 17.30
N LYS A 12 -30.26 2.74 16.59
CA LYS A 12 -29.48 2.65 15.36
C LYS A 12 -28.19 1.97 15.79
N ASP A 13 -28.10 0.67 15.58
CA ASP A 13 -26.94 -0.14 15.87
C ASP A 13 -25.76 0.51 15.16
N GLU A 14 -24.98 1.25 15.95
CA GLU A 14 -23.68 1.77 15.60
C GLU A 14 -22.79 0.53 15.49
N LYS A 15 -22.87 -0.15 14.33
CA LYS A 15 -21.97 -1.24 13.99
C LYS A 15 -20.56 -0.69 14.04
N LYS A 16 -19.91 -1.02 15.16
CA LYS A 16 -18.46 -1.12 15.36
C LYS A 16 -17.72 -1.01 14.04
N ALA A 17 -16.94 0.06 13.91
CA ALA A 17 -15.95 0.18 12.86
C ALA A 17 -15.08 -1.08 12.85
N ALA A 18 -15.35 -1.97 11.89
CA ALA A 18 -14.38 -2.95 11.45
C ALA A 18 -13.09 -2.18 11.09
N PRO A 19 -11.88 -2.74 11.33
CA PRO A 19 -10.65 -2.09 10.92
C PRO A 19 -10.81 -1.72 9.45
N ARG A 20 -10.62 -0.43 9.14
CA ARG A 20 -10.81 0.13 7.79
C ARG A 20 -10.01 -0.75 6.82
N ARG A 21 -10.69 -1.70 6.17
CA ARG A 21 -10.20 -2.24 4.90
C ARG A 21 -10.02 -0.99 4.05
N PRO A 22 -8.81 -0.69 3.55
CA PRO A 22 -8.65 0.46 2.69
C PRO A 22 -9.66 0.30 1.57
N SER A 23 -10.49 1.34 1.46
CA SER A 23 -11.46 1.58 0.41
C SER A 23 -10.96 0.95 -0.89
N ALA A 24 -11.68 -0.07 -1.35
CA ALA A 24 -11.52 -0.59 -2.70
C ALA A 24 -11.93 0.53 -3.66
N SER A 25 -11.01 1.45 -3.91
CA SER A 25 -11.09 2.33 -5.06
C SER A 25 -10.92 1.43 -6.30
N PRO A 26 -11.80 1.51 -7.30
CA PRO A 26 -11.79 0.64 -8.48
C PRO A 26 -10.66 1.02 -9.47
N GLY A 27 -9.51 1.42 -8.95
CA GLY A 27 -8.29 1.73 -9.69
C GLY A 27 -7.14 0.80 -9.27
N PRO A 28 -6.02 0.79 -10.02
CA PRO A 28 -4.90 -0.08 -9.71
C PRO A 28 -4.39 0.20 -8.30
N SER A 29 -4.56 -0.77 -7.40
CA SER A 29 -4.33 -0.63 -5.95
C SER A 29 -2.87 -0.95 -5.64
N ASN A 30 -1.98 -0.15 -6.23
CA ASN A 30 -0.55 -0.23 -5.95
C ASN A 30 -0.29 0.40 -4.59
N VAL A 31 -0.07 -0.44 -3.58
CA VAL A 31 0.13 -0.02 -2.20
C VAL A 31 1.36 -0.69 -1.61
N ILE A 32 1.93 -0.01 -0.64
CA ILE A 32 3.11 -0.44 0.07
C ILE A 32 2.84 -0.31 1.56
N GLU A 33 2.99 -1.43 2.26
CA GLU A 33 2.64 -1.53 3.68
C GLU A 33 3.90 -1.57 4.53
N PHE A 34 3.96 -0.66 5.49
CA PHE A 34 5.03 -0.55 6.47
C PHE A 34 4.39 -0.49 7.86
N ASP A 35 4.81 -1.37 8.76
CA ASP A 35 4.36 -1.32 10.16
C ASP A 35 2.83 -1.29 10.34
N GLY A 36 2.11 -2.02 9.47
CA GLY A 36 0.64 -2.06 9.47
C GLY A 36 -0.06 -0.84 8.85
N LYS A 37 0.70 0.13 8.31
CA LYS A 37 0.19 1.28 7.56
C LYS A 37 0.39 1.07 6.07
N SER A 38 -0.66 1.30 5.28
CA SER A 38 -0.62 1.19 3.82
C SER A 38 -0.49 2.57 3.18
N PHE A 39 0.49 2.74 2.32
CA PHE A 39 0.72 3.98 1.57
C PHE A 39 0.57 3.73 0.06
N PRO A 40 0.02 4.68 -0.69
CA PRO A 40 0.01 4.62 -2.15
C PRO A 40 1.42 4.52 -2.75
N LEU A 41 1.62 3.58 -3.66
CA LEU A 41 2.87 3.41 -4.38
C LEU A 41 2.85 4.28 -5.64
N ALA A 42 3.72 5.29 -5.71
CA ALA A 42 3.85 6.17 -6.86
C ALA A 42 4.77 5.56 -7.96
N GLY A 43 5.80 4.83 -7.54
CA GLY A 43 6.75 4.21 -8.45
C GLY A 43 7.47 3.03 -7.83
N VAL A 44 7.75 2.02 -8.65
CA VAL A 44 8.56 0.86 -8.27
C VAL A 44 9.62 0.62 -9.34
N SER A 45 10.82 0.27 -8.91
CA SER A 45 11.94 -0.06 -9.77
C SER A 45 12.72 -1.24 -9.20
N HIS A 46 13.70 -1.75 -9.95
CA HIS A 46 14.60 -2.79 -9.46
C HIS A 46 15.59 -2.28 -8.39
N LYS A 47 15.81 -0.95 -8.30
CA LYS A 47 16.74 -0.35 -7.32
C LYS A 47 16.05 0.16 -6.07
N GLY A 48 14.83 0.64 -6.21
CA GLY A 48 14.05 1.19 -5.11
C GLY A 48 12.58 1.41 -5.46
N PHE A 49 11.89 2.10 -4.57
CA PHE A 49 10.50 2.51 -4.73
C PHE A 49 10.30 3.97 -4.31
N VAL A 50 9.16 4.51 -4.69
CA VAL A 50 8.65 5.79 -4.25
C VAL A 50 7.19 5.61 -3.84
N ALA A 51 6.87 6.02 -2.62
CA ALA A 51 5.52 6.03 -2.08
C ALA A 51 5.09 7.46 -1.74
N THR A 52 3.79 7.73 -1.82
CA THR A 52 3.18 9.04 -1.52
C THR A 52 2.17 8.90 -0.39
N GLY A 53 1.72 10.02 0.18
CA GLY A 53 0.82 10.00 1.35
C GLY A 53 1.51 9.53 2.64
N PHE A 54 2.84 9.63 2.68
CA PHE A 54 3.67 9.23 3.79
C PHE A 54 3.48 10.16 4.99
N ASP A 55 3.35 9.58 6.18
CA ASP A 55 3.01 10.30 7.42
C ASP A 55 4.23 10.69 8.27
N GLY A 56 5.44 10.35 7.83
CA GLY A 56 6.67 10.65 8.56
C GLY A 56 7.09 9.57 9.57
N SER A 57 6.47 8.38 9.55
CA SER A 57 6.77 7.30 10.50
C SER A 57 8.18 6.71 10.41
N LEU A 58 8.87 6.90 9.28
CA LEU A 58 10.20 6.38 9.00
C LEU A 58 11.16 7.53 8.75
N ILE A 59 12.39 7.32 9.15
CA ILE A 59 13.46 8.31 9.08
C ILE A 59 14.40 7.92 7.92
N PRO A 60 14.98 8.89 7.18
CA PRO A 60 16.06 8.61 6.27
C PRO A 60 17.18 7.78 6.91
N SER A 61 17.79 6.88 6.15
CA SER A 61 18.76 5.85 6.57
C SER A 61 18.22 4.74 7.48
N GLN A 62 16.93 4.72 7.81
CA GLN A 62 16.34 3.62 8.56
C GLN A 62 16.10 2.41 7.65
N THR A 63 16.45 1.22 8.14
CA THR A 63 16.05 -0.04 7.50
C THR A 63 14.70 -0.49 8.03
N ALA A 64 13.77 -0.81 7.13
CA ALA A 64 12.43 -1.30 7.46
C ALA A 64 12.06 -2.52 6.61
N ARG A 65 11.20 -3.38 7.14
CA ARG A 65 10.59 -4.49 6.39
C ARG A 65 9.21 -4.09 5.92
N ILE A 66 8.95 -4.36 4.66
CA ILE A 66 7.84 -3.74 3.94
C ILE A 66 7.17 -4.77 3.06
N THR A 67 5.87 -4.62 2.83
CA THR A 67 5.11 -5.48 1.93
C THR A 67 4.64 -4.63 0.77
N VAL A 68 5.13 -4.93 -0.43
CA VAL A 68 4.73 -4.26 -1.66
C VAL A 68 3.63 -5.08 -2.30
N ARG A 69 2.49 -4.45 -2.58
CA ARG A 69 1.39 -5.04 -3.34
C ARG A 69 1.14 -4.17 -4.57
N VAL A 70 1.36 -4.77 -5.74
CA VAL A 70 1.05 -4.17 -7.03
C VAL A 70 -0.19 -4.88 -7.54
N ASP A 71 -1.25 -4.13 -7.78
CA ASP A 71 -2.47 -4.61 -8.44
C ASP A 71 -2.76 -3.65 -9.59
N ASP A 72 -2.10 -3.89 -10.72
CA ASP A 72 -2.17 -3.01 -11.88
C ASP A 72 -2.66 -3.77 -13.12
N ALA A 73 -3.14 -3.04 -14.13
CA ALA A 73 -3.50 -3.62 -15.42
C ALA A 73 -2.30 -4.27 -16.14
N CYS A 74 -1.07 -3.98 -15.73
CA CYS A 74 0.15 -4.58 -16.26
C CYS A 74 0.60 -5.83 -15.49
N GLY A 75 0.04 -6.11 -14.31
CA GLY A 75 0.41 -7.27 -13.50
C GLY A 75 -0.02 -7.13 -12.04
N LYS A 76 -0.22 -8.29 -11.40
CA LYS A 76 -0.61 -8.40 -9.99
C LYS A 76 0.43 -9.23 -9.25
N PHE A 77 1.08 -8.66 -8.25
CA PHE A 77 2.07 -9.37 -7.43
C PHE A 77 2.18 -8.75 -6.04
N THR A 78 2.57 -9.57 -5.07
CA THR A 78 2.81 -9.12 -3.69
C THR A 78 4.08 -9.77 -3.19
N PHE A 79 4.97 -8.99 -2.59
CA PHE A 79 6.20 -9.48 -2.00
C PHE A 79 6.59 -8.67 -0.77
N ALA A 80 7.27 -9.32 0.17
CA ALA A 80 7.89 -8.64 1.30
C ALA A 80 9.38 -8.44 1.02
N ALA A 81 9.89 -7.23 1.28
CA ALA A 81 11.29 -6.90 1.11
C ALA A 81 11.80 -6.02 2.25
N THR A 82 13.10 -6.07 2.48
CA THR A 82 13.78 -5.15 3.40
C THR A 82 14.33 -3.98 2.59
N VAL A 83 14.04 -2.77 3.04
CA VAL A 83 14.45 -1.53 2.36
C VAL A 83 15.15 -0.60 3.31
N THR A 84 16.04 0.21 2.76
CA THR A 84 16.60 1.37 3.45
C THR A 84 15.94 2.62 2.90
N ILE A 85 15.37 3.44 3.78
CA ILE A 85 14.77 4.70 3.40
C ILE A 85 15.88 5.68 3.04
N GLU A 86 15.83 6.25 1.84
CA GLU A 86 16.87 7.19 1.37
C GLU A 86 16.44 8.63 1.62
N GLU A 87 15.21 8.98 1.26
CA GLU A 87 14.70 10.34 1.40
C GLU A 87 13.23 10.32 1.82
N VAL A 88 12.86 11.27 2.68
CA VAL A 88 11.47 11.57 3.03
C VAL A 88 11.25 13.05 2.75
N LYS A 89 10.35 13.38 1.83
CA LYS A 89 10.12 14.76 1.40
C LYS A 89 8.65 15.01 1.08
N GLY A 90 8.06 16.03 1.71
CA GLY A 90 6.73 16.55 1.36
C GLY A 90 5.62 15.49 1.34
N GLY A 91 5.64 14.55 2.28
CA GLY A 91 4.65 13.45 2.33
C GLY A 91 4.91 12.34 1.30
N SER A 92 6.12 12.24 0.76
CA SER A 92 6.59 11.13 -0.05
C SER A 92 7.82 10.49 0.59
N VAL A 93 8.02 9.20 0.35
CA VAL A 93 9.17 8.46 0.82
C VAL A 93 9.78 7.67 -0.33
N SER A 94 11.10 7.73 -0.47
CA SER A 94 11.87 6.89 -1.36
C SER A 94 12.78 5.97 -0.56
N GLY A 95 12.96 4.75 -1.07
CA GLY A 95 13.84 3.79 -0.44
C GLY A 95 14.45 2.83 -1.44
N ALA A 96 15.66 2.38 -1.13
CA ALA A 96 16.39 1.38 -1.88
C ALA A 96 16.13 -0.02 -1.31
N TRP A 97 16.10 -1.03 -2.17
CA TRP A 97 15.99 -2.41 -1.73
C TRP A 97 17.32 -2.91 -1.19
N ASN A 98 17.35 -3.38 0.06
CA ASN A 98 18.55 -4.01 0.61
C ASN A 98 18.75 -5.40 0.01
N MET A 99 17.65 -6.14 -0.13
CA MET A 99 17.68 -7.50 -0.67
C MET A 99 16.37 -7.79 -1.39
N LEU A 100 16.47 -8.02 -2.70
CA LEU A 100 15.38 -8.47 -3.54
C LEU A 100 15.68 -9.90 -4.00
N PRO A 101 14.74 -10.85 -3.82
CA PRO A 101 14.85 -12.15 -4.45
C PRO A 101 14.91 -12.00 -5.98
N PRO A 102 15.75 -12.78 -6.68
CA PRO A 102 15.91 -12.68 -8.14
C PRO A 102 14.60 -12.89 -8.90
N GLU A 103 13.69 -13.71 -8.36
CA GLU A 103 12.36 -13.92 -8.92
C GLU A 103 11.50 -12.65 -8.88
N VAL A 104 11.57 -11.90 -7.78
CA VAL A 104 10.87 -10.63 -7.62
C VAL A 104 11.48 -9.58 -8.53
N GLU A 105 12.82 -9.54 -8.63
CA GLU A 105 13.51 -8.62 -9.55
C GLU A 105 13.09 -8.88 -11.01
N ALA A 106 13.09 -10.14 -11.44
CA ALA A 106 12.63 -10.52 -12.78
C ALA A 106 11.17 -10.11 -13.02
N THR A 107 10.32 -10.25 -12.00
CA THR A 107 8.91 -9.84 -12.05
C THR A 107 8.76 -8.33 -12.19
N ILE A 108 9.50 -7.54 -11.40
CA ILE A 108 9.51 -6.07 -11.48
C ILE A 108 10.02 -5.62 -12.86
N ARG A 109 11.09 -6.25 -13.38
CA ARG A 109 11.62 -5.94 -14.72
C ARG A 109 10.58 -6.20 -15.81
N LYS A 110 9.91 -7.36 -15.78
CA LYS A 110 8.82 -7.69 -16.72
C LYS A 110 7.66 -6.70 -16.61
N TYR A 111 7.25 -6.38 -15.38
CA TYR A 111 6.20 -5.40 -15.11
C TYR A 111 6.54 -4.03 -15.73
N LEU A 112 7.78 -3.55 -15.54
CA LEU A 112 8.23 -2.28 -16.11
C LEU A 112 8.27 -2.30 -17.64
N GLN A 113 8.65 -3.42 -18.26
CA GLN A 113 8.61 -3.59 -19.71
C GLN A 113 7.17 -3.53 -20.25
N ILE A 114 6.24 -4.25 -19.63
CA ILE A 114 4.82 -4.24 -20.03
C ILE A 114 4.22 -2.85 -19.87
N ARG A 115 4.52 -2.18 -18.74
CA ARG A 115 4.05 -0.82 -18.48
C ARG A 115 4.56 0.17 -19.54
N LYS A 116 5.83 0.09 -19.92
CA LYS A 116 6.39 0.91 -21.02
C LYS A 116 5.71 0.65 -22.36
N GLN A 117 5.44 -0.61 -22.70
CA GLN A 117 4.75 -0.97 -23.95
C GLN A 117 3.31 -0.46 -24.00
N LYS A 118 2.61 -0.44 -22.86
CA LYS A 118 1.23 0.09 -22.76
C LYS A 118 1.16 1.61 -22.73
N THR A 119 2.14 2.29 -22.11
CA THR A 119 2.20 3.77 -22.06
C THR A 119 2.72 4.39 -23.36
N GLY A 120 3.47 3.63 -24.16
CA GLY A 120 4.01 4.10 -25.45
C GLY A 120 3.07 3.99 -26.65
N LYS A 121 1.76 3.79 -26.42
CA LYS A 121 0.74 3.65 -27.48
C LYS A 121 -0.31 4.74 -27.37
#